data_AF-A0A7J6U8M6-F1
#
_entry.id   AF-A0A7J6U8M6-F1
#
_cell.length_a   1.000
_cell.length_b   1.000
_cell.length_c   1.000
_cell.angle_alpha   90.00
_cell.angle_beta   90.00
_cell.angle_gamma   90.00
#
_symmetry.space_group_name_H-M   'P 1'
#
loop_
_entity.id
_entity.type
_entity.pdbx_description
1 polymer ?
#
loop_
_entity_poly.entity_id
_entity_poly.type
_entity_poly.pdbx_seq_one_letter_code
_entity_poly.pdbx_strand_id
1 'polypeptide(L)'
;MLRTVAPYVAFGYPSVSTVRELIYKRGYGKINKSRIPLNDNKLIDEQLGQFGIHGMEDVIHEIYTVGPHFKEANNFLWPFKLSSPKGGFIRKRHGFNELRGGDWGNREQFMNNLIRRMN
;
A
#
# COMPACT_ATOMS: atom_id res chain seq x y z
N MET A 1 -1.20 9.61 -15.87
CA MET A 1 -0.09 9.00 -15.11
C MET A 1 -0.14 7.46 -15.15
N LEU A 2 -1.13 6.79 -14.51
CA LEU A 2 -1.18 5.32 -14.43
C LEU A 2 -1.16 4.58 -15.78
N ARG A 3 -1.87 5.11 -16.80
CA ARG A 3 -1.86 4.53 -18.16
C ARG A 3 -0.46 4.45 -18.78
N THR A 4 0.39 5.43 -18.51
CA THR A 4 1.75 5.52 -19.07
C THR A 4 2.71 4.55 -18.40
N VAL A 5 2.60 4.37 -17.08
CA VAL A 5 3.46 3.48 -16.31
C VAL A 5 2.95 2.05 -16.25
N ALA A 6 1.74 1.78 -16.76
CA ALA A 6 1.07 0.48 -16.66
C ALA A 6 1.95 -0.73 -17.00
N PRO A 7 2.82 -0.72 -18.03
CA PRO A 7 3.71 -1.86 -18.34
C PRO A 7 4.72 -2.22 -17.24
N TYR A 8 4.96 -1.32 -16.29
CA TYR A 8 5.96 -1.46 -15.23
C TYR A 8 5.37 -1.76 -13.85
N VAL A 9 4.06 -1.59 -13.68
CA VAL A 9 3.40 -1.70 -12.37
C VAL A 9 2.18 -2.62 -12.43
N ALA A 10 1.96 -3.36 -11.35
CA ALA A 10 0.69 -4.02 -11.08
C ALA A 10 -0.06 -3.18 -10.04
N PHE A 11 -1.31 -2.84 -10.32
CA PHE A 11 -2.15 -2.06 -9.41
C PHE A 11 -3.57 -2.61 -9.38
N GLY A 12 -4.36 -2.22 -8.39
CA GLY A 12 -5.73 -2.68 -8.22
C GLY A 12 -6.33 -2.12 -6.94
N TYR A 13 -7.43 -2.72 -6.50
CA TYR A 13 -8.23 -2.22 -5.37
C TYR A 13 -7.91 -3.04 -4.11
N PRO A 14 -7.31 -2.41 -3.08
CA PRO A 14 -7.00 -3.12 -1.86
C PRO A 14 -8.25 -3.33 -1.00
N SER A 15 -8.31 -4.44 -0.28
CA SER A 15 -9.30 -4.69 0.77
C SER A 15 -8.84 -4.08 2.09
N VAL A 16 -9.78 -3.84 3.02
CA VAL A 16 -9.47 -3.39 4.39
C VAL A 16 -8.45 -4.32 5.05
N SER A 17 -8.60 -5.63 4.87
CA SER A 17 -7.68 -6.64 5.41
C SER A 17 -6.26 -6.47 4.86
N THR A 18 -6.11 -6.23 3.56
CA THR A 18 -4.80 -6.05 2.92
C THR A 18 -4.13 -4.76 3.37
N VAL A 19 -4.89 -3.66 3.46
CA VAL A 19 -4.37 -2.37 3.99
C VAL A 19 -3.90 -2.53 5.43
N ARG A 20 -4.72 -3.15 6.28
CA ARG A 20 -4.39 -3.43 7.68
C ARG A 20 -3.12 -4.26 7.78
N GLU A 21 -3.05 -5.41 7.11
CA GLU A 21 -1.87 -6.29 7.14
C GLU A 21 -0.60 -5.59 6.66
N LEU A 22 -0.69 -4.72 5.64
CA LEU A 22 0.45 -3.96 5.14
C LEU A 22 0.95 -2.94 6.17
N ILE A 23 0.05 -2.16 6.77
CA ILE A 23 0.41 -1.14 7.75
C ILE A 23 0.96 -1.78 9.02
N TYR A 24 0.34 -2.84 9.56
CA TYR A 24 0.84 -3.49 10.77
C TYR A 24 2.18 -4.21 10.56
N LYS A 25 2.33 -4.97 9.46
CA LYS A 25 3.53 -5.80 9.26
C LYS A 25 4.70 -5.03 8.65
N ARG A 26 4.40 -4.05 7.80
CA ARG A 26 5.38 -3.36 6.96
C ARG A 26 5.24 -1.84 7.00
N GLY A 27 4.47 -1.28 7.92
CA GLY A 27 4.31 0.16 8.11
C GLY A 27 5.55 0.80 8.71
N TYR A 28 6.01 1.85 8.04
CA TYR A 28 7.07 2.73 8.53
C TYR A 28 6.60 4.17 8.32
N GLY A 29 6.84 5.03 9.31
CA GLY A 29 6.64 6.47 9.20
C GLY A 29 7.85 7.16 8.60
N LYS A 30 7.61 8.23 7.87
CA LYS A 30 8.61 9.17 7.36
C LYS A 30 8.69 10.36 8.30
N ILE A 31 9.63 10.31 9.24
CA ILE A 31 9.85 11.36 10.25
C ILE A 31 11.23 11.96 10.00
N ASN A 32 11.30 13.27 9.79
CA ASN A 32 12.56 13.98 9.48
C ASN A 32 13.36 13.34 8.32
N LYS A 33 12.65 12.86 7.29
CA LYS A 33 13.21 12.10 6.14
C LYS A 33 13.87 10.76 6.49
N SER A 34 13.74 10.31 7.73
CA SER A 34 14.16 8.99 8.20
C SER A 34 12.98 8.01 8.19
N ARG A 35 13.31 6.73 7.97
CA ARG A 35 12.34 5.64 7.94
C ARG A 35 12.27 4.98 9.32
N ILE A 36 11.20 5.23 10.07
CA ILE A 36 11.03 4.76 11.45
C ILE A 36 9.90 3.72 11.51
N PRO A 37 10.10 2.55 12.16
CA PRO A 37 9.04 1.54 12.29
C PRO A 37 7.88 2.07 13.15
N LEU A 38 6.64 1.78 12.73
CA LEU A 38 5.43 2.18 13.46
C LEU A 38 5.13 1.15 14.55
N ASN A 39 5.77 1.28 15.71
CA ASN A 39 5.57 0.39 16.86
C ASN A 39 4.67 0.99 17.94
N ASP A 40 4.57 2.32 18.01
CA ASP A 40 3.81 3.05 19.03
C ASP A 40 2.91 4.09 18.36
N ASN A 41 1.68 4.22 18.86
CA ASN A 41 0.70 5.20 18.40
C ASN A 41 1.16 6.64 18.70
N LYS A 42 2.01 6.86 19.72
CA LYS A 42 2.55 8.19 20.02
C LYS A 42 3.27 8.84 18.84
N LEU A 43 4.02 8.05 18.06
CA LEU A 43 4.72 8.55 16.88
C LEU A 43 3.76 9.02 15.78
N ILE A 44 2.57 8.42 15.72
CA ILE A 44 1.52 8.78 14.75
C ILE A 44 0.84 10.05 15.24
N ASP A 45 0.46 10.10 16.51
CA ASP A 45 -0.18 11.27 17.14
C ASP A 45 0.70 12.53 17.06
N GLU A 46 2.00 12.41 17.33
CA GLU A 46 2.94 13.54 17.23
C GLU A 46 3.06 14.12 15.80
N GLN A 47 2.84 13.32 14.77
CA GLN A 47 3.02 13.74 13.36
C GLN A 47 1.70 14.07 12.67
N LEU A 48 0.62 13.37 13.01
CA LEU A 48 -0.68 13.45 12.35
C LEU A 48 -1.83 13.82 13.29
N GLY A 49 -1.59 13.98 14.60
CA GLY A 49 -2.62 14.31 15.58
C GLY A 49 -3.32 15.64 15.30
N GLN A 50 -2.65 16.59 14.65
CA GLN A 50 -3.26 17.84 14.16
C GLN A 50 -4.37 17.63 13.12
N PHE A 51 -4.41 16.46 12.48
CA PHE A 51 -5.43 16.05 11.52
C PHE A 51 -6.48 15.11 12.13
N GLY A 52 -6.45 14.90 13.44
CA GLY A 52 -7.35 13.97 14.14
C GLY A 52 -6.98 12.49 13.99
N ILE A 53 -5.74 12.19 13.62
CA ILE A 53 -5.22 10.83 13.44
C ILE A 53 -4.30 10.52 14.63
N HIS A 54 -4.79 9.73 15.58
CA HIS A 54 -4.10 9.49 16.86
C HIS A 54 -3.43 8.11 16.93
N GLY A 55 -3.77 7.18 16.04
CA GLY A 55 -3.19 5.84 16.04
C GLY A 55 -3.24 5.10 14.70
N MET A 56 -2.76 3.85 14.71
CA MET A 56 -2.69 3.02 13.49
C MET A 56 -4.06 2.76 12.85
N GLU A 57 -5.11 2.52 13.64
CA GLU A 57 -6.44 2.26 13.09
C GLU A 57 -7.03 3.50 12.40
N ASP A 58 -6.75 4.70 12.90
CA ASP A 58 -7.16 5.95 12.25
C ASP A 58 -6.44 6.13 10.91
N VAL A 59 -5.14 5.79 10.84
CA VAL A 59 -4.41 5.77 9.56
C VAL A 59 -5.01 4.76 8.58
N ILE A 60 -5.34 3.55 9.04
CA ILE A 60 -5.98 2.52 8.20
C ILE A 60 -7.33 3.02 7.69
N HIS A 61 -8.13 3.64 8.57
CA HIS A 61 -9.42 4.21 8.22
C HIS A 61 -9.24 5.28 7.14
N GLU A 62 -8.40 6.29 7.38
CA GLU A 62 -8.16 7.41 6.48
C GLU A 62 -7.67 6.96 5.09
N ILE A 63 -6.79 5.95 5.05
CA ILE A 63 -6.27 5.39 3.79
C ILE A 63 -7.34 4.61 3.03
N TYR A 64 -8.17 3.82 3.72
CA TYR A 64 -9.16 2.98 3.07
C TYR A 64 -10.40 3.77 2.61
N THR A 65 -10.90 4.70 3.42
CA THR A 65 -12.06 5.53 3.09
C THR A 65 -11.72 6.70 2.18
N VAL A 66 -10.43 7.00 2.00
CA VAL A 66 -9.93 8.17 1.28
C VAL A 66 -10.48 9.44 1.91
N GLY A 67 -10.18 9.62 3.19
CA GLY A 67 -10.63 10.77 3.98
C GLY A 67 -9.98 12.11 3.54
N PRO A 68 -10.36 13.22 4.19
CA PRO A 68 -9.93 14.56 3.82
C PRO A 68 -8.41 14.79 3.95
N HIS A 69 -7.74 14.03 4.81
CA HIS A 69 -6.30 14.09 5.08
C HIS A 69 -5.53 12.88 4.53
N PHE A 70 -6.08 12.24 3.48
CA PHE A 70 -5.44 11.12 2.79
C PHE A 70 -4.03 11.46 2.30
N LYS A 71 -3.82 12.68 1.81
CA LYS A 71 -2.53 13.11 1.26
C LYS A 71 -1.44 13.11 2.33
N GLU A 72 -1.78 13.61 3.51
CA GLU A 72 -0.90 13.69 4.68
C GLU A 72 -0.61 12.30 5.23
N ALA A 73 -1.64 11.47 5.44
CA ALA A 73 -1.49 10.09 5.88
C ALA A 73 -0.64 9.25 4.91
N ASN A 74 -0.89 9.36 3.61
CA ASN A 74 -0.15 8.61 2.59
C ASN A 74 1.31 9.10 2.44
N ASN A 75 1.59 10.39 2.62
CA ASN A 75 2.97 10.91 2.59
C ASN A 75 3.74 10.62 3.88
N PHE A 76 3.05 10.50 5.02
CA PHE A 76 3.64 10.02 6.27
C PHE A 76 4.09 8.56 6.14
N LEU A 77 3.30 7.70 5.50
CA LEU A 77 3.70 6.32 5.25
C LEU A 77 4.89 6.25 4.29
N TRP A 78 5.97 5.62 4.72
CA TRP A 78 7.09 5.30 3.84
C TRP A 78 6.67 4.22 2.84
N PRO A 79 7.09 4.29 1.56
CA PRO A 79 6.78 3.26 0.58
C PRO A 79 7.07 1.83 1.08
N PHE A 80 6.05 0.98 1.04
CA PHE A 80 6.17 -0.41 1.50
C PHE A 80 7.21 -1.17 0.69
N LYS A 81 8.15 -1.82 1.40
CA LYS A 81 9.11 -2.74 0.78
C LYS A 81 8.54 -4.16 0.85
N LEU A 82 8.04 -4.66 -0.27
CA LEU A 82 7.47 -6.00 -0.40
C LEU A 82 8.53 -7.04 -0.82
N SER A 83 8.31 -8.30 -0.45
CA SER A 83 9.11 -9.42 -0.96
C SER A 83 8.57 -9.93 -2.30
N SER A 84 9.38 -10.70 -3.05
CA SER A 84 8.91 -11.41 -4.23
C SER A 84 7.73 -12.32 -3.89
N PRO A 85 6.72 -12.45 -4.78
CA PRO A 85 5.55 -13.27 -4.50
C PRO A 85 5.94 -14.74 -4.37
N LYS A 86 5.48 -15.41 -3.31
CA LYS A 86 5.60 -16.86 -3.18
C LYS A 86 4.91 -17.55 -4.38
N GLY A 87 5.62 -18.39 -5.11
CA GLY A 87 5.14 -19.02 -6.36
C GLY A 87 5.37 -18.19 -7.63
N GLY A 88 6.02 -17.02 -7.54
CA GLY A 88 6.47 -16.25 -8.70
C GLY A 88 5.38 -15.46 -9.45
N PHE A 89 5.82 -14.77 -10.49
CA PHE A 89 4.95 -14.08 -11.44
C PHE A 89 4.67 -14.99 -12.64
N ILE A 90 3.58 -14.75 -13.37
CA ILE A 90 3.22 -15.55 -14.55
C ILE A 90 4.10 -15.12 -15.73
N ARG A 91 3.92 -13.89 -16.21
CA ARG A 91 4.61 -13.28 -17.35
C ARG A 91 4.61 -11.75 -17.21
N LYS A 92 5.69 -11.19 -16.68
CA LYS A 92 5.85 -9.74 -16.47
C LYS A 92 5.81 -8.88 -17.74
N ARG A 93 6.07 -9.48 -18.92
CA ARG A 93 6.05 -8.76 -20.21
C ARG A 93 4.62 -8.51 -20.73
N HIS A 94 3.64 -9.26 -20.24
CA HIS A 94 2.26 -9.23 -20.69
C HIS A 94 1.35 -8.61 -19.64
N GLY A 95 0.30 -7.94 -20.10
CA GLY A 95 -0.72 -7.35 -19.26
C GLY A 95 -1.62 -8.41 -18.64
N PHE A 96 -2.09 -8.15 -17.42
CA PHE A 96 -2.98 -9.07 -16.71
C PHE A 96 -4.27 -9.39 -17.49
N ASN A 97 -4.82 -8.39 -18.18
CA ASN A 97 -6.06 -8.51 -18.97
C ASN A 97 -5.84 -8.99 -20.41
N GLU A 98 -4.61 -9.32 -20.81
CA GLU A 98 -4.35 -9.90 -22.13
C GLU A 98 -4.84 -11.35 -22.18
N LEU A 99 -5.30 -11.79 -23.35
CA LEU A 99 -5.77 -13.18 -23.59
C LEU A 99 -4.73 -14.24 -23.20
N ARG A 100 -3.43 -13.89 -23.29
CA ARG A 100 -2.30 -14.77 -22.97
C ARG A 100 -2.01 -14.90 -21.48
N GLY A 101 -2.60 -14.04 -20.64
CA GLY A 101 -2.35 -13.91 -19.20
C GLY A 101 -0.98 -13.31 -18.88
N GLY A 102 -0.98 -12.29 -18.02
CA GLY A 102 0.23 -11.55 -17.63
C GLY A 102 0.17 -10.97 -16.22
N ASP A 103 1.03 -9.99 -15.91
CA ASP A 103 1.15 -9.44 -14.56
C ASP A 103 1.01 -7.92 -14.46
N TRP A 104 1.35 -7.16 -15.50
CA TRP A 104 1.31 -5.70 -15.42
C TRP A 104 -0.11 -5.16 -15.63
N GLY A 105 -0.36 -3.94 -15.16
CA GLY A 105 -1.64 -3.24 -15.33
C GLY A 105 -2.62 -3.43 -14.17
N ASN A 106 -3.89 -3.13 -14.44
CA ASN A 106 -4.95 -3.19 -13.45
C ASN A 106 -5.40 -4.64 -13.23
N ARG A 107 -5.27 -5.12 -11.98
CA ARG A 107 -5.75 -6.43 -11.52
C ARG A 107 -7.03 -6.34 -10.70
N GLU A 108 -7.58 -5.13 -10.53
CA GLU A 108 -8.79 -4.88 -9.76
C GLU A 108 -8.73 -5.56 -8.38
N GLN A 109 -9.69 -6.43 -8.05
CA GLN A 109 -9.77 -7.13 -6.77
C GLN A 109 -8.71 -8.24 -6.61
N PHE A 110 -8.14 -8.75 -7.71
CA PHE A 110 -7.12 -9.81 -7.67
C PHE A 110 -5.77 -9.33 -7.14
N MET A 111 -5.59 -8.00 -6.99
CA MET A 111 -4.39 -7.42 -6.40
C MET A 111 -4.16 -7.90 -4.95
N ASN A 112 -5.23 -8.13 -4.19
CA ASN A 112 -5.16 -8.58 -2.80
C ASN A 112 -4.43 -9.94 -2.67
N ASN A 113 -4.72 -10.87 -3.58
CA ASN A 113 -4.06 -12.19 -3.60
C ASN A 113 -2.57 -12.07 -3.93
N LEU A 114 -2.20 -11.15 -4.82
CA LEU A 114 -0.79 -10.89 -5.14
C LEU A 114 -0.07 -10.30 -3.93
N ILE A 115 -0.63 -9.26 -3.31
CA ILE A 115 -0.03 -8.61 -2.15
C ILE A 115 0.15 -9.61 -1.01
N ARG A 116 -0.84 -10.45 -0.73
CA ARG A 116 -0.74 -11.48 0.32
C ARG A 116 0.41 -12.47 0.10
N ARG A 117 0.76 -12.78 -1.14
CA ARG A 117 1.91 -13.63 -1.49
C ARG A 117 3.25 -12.90 -1.35
N MET A 118 3.23 -11.58 -1.37
CA MET A 118 4.40 -10.69 -1.27
C MET A 118 4.61 -10.13 0.15
N ASN A 119 3.60 -10.26 1.02
CA ASN A 119 3.59 -9.72 2.38
C ASN A 119 4.20 -10.67 3.42
#